data_AF-A0A9E3AJ29-F1
#
_entry.id   AF-A0A9E3AJ29-F1
#
_cell.length_a   1.000
_cell.length_b   1.000
_cell.length_c   1.000
_cell.angle_alpha   90.00
_cell.angle_beta   90.00
_cell.angle_gamma   90.00
#
_symmetry.space_group_name_H-M   'P 1'
#
loop_
_entity.id
_entity.type
_entity.pdbx_description
1 polymer ?
#
loop_
_entity_poly.entity_id
_entity_poly.type
_entity_poly.pdbx_seq_one_letter_code
_entity_poly.pdbx_strand_id
1 'polypeptide(L)'
;MTRFDSSVRPLPAKAALAALTLLTAASLSACGGRHEHMAINSGLCPDFRTTPPAQTANGAADPAAPVDDCVRRWAYSLAGARDDADVVAQSVIAACAPALARWNQNSLGQAGTADAAAGPDGGAGQPQAAGQGVSLTTGESTSPLAAHASFAQQRALLYVIEARAGQCAPPPTANGVPVGTN
;
A
#
# COMPACT_ATOMS: atom_id res chain seq x y z
N MET A 1 15.16 25.94 -40.06
CA MET A 1 13.97 26.83 -40.07
C MET A 1 13.03 26.35 -41.17
N THR A 2 12.12 25.42 -40.86
CA THR A 2 11.13 24.88 -41.80
C THR A 2 9.76 25.15 -41.21
N ARG A 3 8.97 26.00 -41.89
CA ARG A 3 7.60 26.35 -41.53
C ARG A 3 6.67 25.23 -42.01
N PHE A 4 5.92 24.61 -41.11
CA PHE A 4 4.75 23.80 -41.44
C PHE A 4 3.54 24.74 -41.58
N ASP A 5 3.04 24.85 -42.80
CA ASP A 5 1.77 25.50 -43.13
C ASP A 5 0.65 24.44 -42.99
N SER A 6 -0.12 24.52 -41.91
CA SER A 6 -1.31 23.68 -41.70
C SER A 6 -2.56 24.50 -41.99
N SER A 7 -3.02 24.43 -43.23
CA SER A 7 -4.31 24.96 -43.67
C SER A 7 -5.45 24.05 -43.18
N VAL A 8 -6.04 24.38 -42.02
CA VAL A 8 -7.23 23.70 -41.51
C VAL A 8 -8.46 24.45 -42.01
N ARG A 9 -9.24 23.82 -42.91
CA ARG A 9 -10.55 24.32 -43.32
C ARG A 9 -11.58 24.02 -42.22
N PRO A 10 -12.35 25.01 -41.73
CA PRO A 10 -13.42 24.76 -40.77
C PRO A 10 -14.62 24.11 -41.46
N LEU A 11 -15.03 22.93 -40.97
CA LEU A 11 -16.29 22.28 -41.34
C LEU A 11 -17.46 22.94 -40.57
N PRO A 12 -18.67 22.98 -41.15
CA PRO A 12 -19.82 23.66 -40.56
C PRO A 12 -20.30 23.00 -39.26
N ALA A 13 -20.37 23.82 -38.20
CA ALA A 13 -20.56 23.47 -36.78
C ALA A 13 -21.93 22.86 -36.39
N LYS A 14 -22.73 22.34 -37.33
CA LYS A 14 -24.09 21.84 -37.05
C LYS A 14 -24.32 20.37 -37.38
N ALA A 15 -23.31 19.65 -37.89
CA ALA A 15 -23.39 18.23 -38.21
C ALA A 15 -22.39 17.35 -37.44
N ALA A 16 -21.78 17.86 -36.36
CA ALA A 16 -20.73 17.18 -35.60
C ALA A 16 -21.20 16.65 -34.22
N LEU A 17 -22.50 16.65 -33.95
CA LEU A 17 -23.05 16.34 -32.62
C LEU A 17 -23.73 14.96 -32.50
N ALA A 18 -23.74 14.15 -33.57
CA ALA A 18 -24.40 12.84 -33.57
C ALA A 18 -23.49 11.64 -33.90
N ALA A 19 -22.20 11.86 -34.15
CA ALA A 19 -21.26 10.79 -34.52
C ALA A 19 -20.19 10.48 -33.45
N LEU A 20 -20.16 11.22 -32.34
CA LEU A 20 -19.19 11.00 -31.24
C LEU A 20 -19.69 10.08 -30.12
N THR A 21 -20.97 9.69 -30.14
CA THR A 21 -21.59 8.90 -29.06
C THR A 21 -21.55 7.38 -29.28
N LEU A 22 -20.99 6.91 -30.40
CA LEU A 22 -20.97 5.47 -30.77
C LEU A 22 -19.59 4.80 -30.68
N LEU A 23 -18.52 5.51 -30.27
CA LEU A 23 -17.19 4.91 -30.06
C LEU A 23 -16.80 4.64 -28.60
N THR A 24 -17.64 5.00 -27.62
CA THR A 24 -17.35 4.73 -26.19
C THR A 24 -17.83 3.36 -25.71
N ALA A 25 -18.55 2.59 -26.55
CA ALA A 25 -19.08 1.28 -26.17
C ALA A 25 -18.17 0.09 -26.54
N ALA A 26 -17.02 0.31 -27.19
CA ALA A 26 -16.13 -0.77 -27.64
C ALA A 26 -14.83 -0.93 -26.81
N SER A 27 -14.60 -0.10 -25.78
CA SER A 27 -13.41 -0.22 -24.92
C SER A 27 -13.60 -1.08 -23.65
N LEU A 28 -14.81 -1.57 -23.36
CA LEU A 28 -15.06 -2.51 -22.25
C LEU A 28 -14.89 -3.99 -22.63
N SER A 29 -14.63 -4.32 -23.90
CA SER A 29 -14.52 -5.70 -24.39
C SER A 29 -13.10 -6.30 -24.27
N ALA A 30 -12.13 -5.60 -23.68
CA ALA A 30 -10.75 -6.10 -23.52
C ALA A 30 -10.35 -6.43 -22.07
N CYS A 31 -11.29 -6.40 -21.11
CA CYS A 31 -11.09 -6.90 -19.73
C CYS A 31 -11.51 -8.37 -19.55
N GLY A 32 -11.40 -9.18 -20.61
CA GLY A 32 -11.85 -10.58 -20.62
C GLY A 32 -10.91 -11.48 -21.43
N GLY A 33 -9.60 -11.34 -21.21
CA GLY A 33 -8.57 -12.08 -21.94
C GLY A 33 -7.80 -13.03 -21.02
N ARG A 34 -8.40 -14.20 -20.78
CA ARG A 34 -7.73 -15.49 -20.51
C ARG A 34 -6.47 -15.45 -19.65
N HIS A 35 -6.68 -15.70 -18.35
CA HIS A 35 -5.68 -16.33 -17.49
C HIS A 35 -5.39 -17.75 -18.02
N GLU A 36 -4.62 -17.87 -19.10
CA GLU A 36 -3.99 -19.13 -19.46
C GLU A 36 -2.85 -19.36 -18.47
N HIS A 37 -3.21 -20.01 -17.36
CA HIS A 37 -2.40 -20.79 -16.43
C HIS A 37 -0.87 -20.65 -16.61
N MET A 38 -0.31 -19.49 -16.27
CA MET A 38 1.05 -19.48 -15.73
C MET A 38 0.95 -20.12 -14.35
N ALA A 39 1.83 -21.07 -14.06
CA ALA A 39 1.76 -21.88 -12.85
C ALA A 39 1.60 -21.00 -11.61
N ILE A 40 0.40 -21.03 -11.02
CA ILE A 40 0.10 -20.37 -9.75
C ILE A 40 1.03 -21.02 -8.74
N ASN A 41 2.04 -20.29 -8.27
CA ASN A 41 2.79 -20.73 -7.10
C ASN A 41 1.88 -20.53 -5.90
N SER A 42 1.06 -21.55 -5.62
CA SER A 42 0.10 -21.54 -4.52
C SER A 42 0.74 -21.34 -3.15
N GLY A 43 2.07 -21.52 -3.04
CA GLY A 43 2.83 -21.19 -1.84
C GLY A 43 3.07 -19.69 -1.62
N LEU A 44 2.88 -18.86 -2.65
CA LEU A 44 2.98 -17.40 -2.55
C LEU A 44 1.63 -16.74 -2.24
N CYS A 45 0.52 -17.39 -2.59
CA CYS A 45 -0.81 -16.80 -2.44
C CYS A 45 -1.40 -17.07 -1.05
N PRO A 46 -1.65 -16.04 -0.22
CA PRO A 46 -2.27 -16.19 1.08
C PRO A 46 -3.75 -16.55 0.93
N ASP A 47 -4.25 -17.35 1.87
CA ASP A 47 -5.68 -17.59 2.02
C ASP A 47 -6.31 -16.48 2.88
N PHE A 48 -7.05 -15.57 2.23
CA PHE A 48 -7.75 -14.47 2.89
C PHE A 48 -9.07 -14.88 3.56
N ARG A 49 -9.54 -16.11 3.38
CA ARG A 49 -10.74 -16.64 4.04
C ARG A 49 -10.44 -17.13 5.46
N THR A 50 -9.22 -17.60 5.67
CA THR A 50 -8.69 -17.79 7.01
C THR A 50 -8.27 -16.44 7.56
N THR A 51 -8.92 -15.99 8.63
CA THR A 51 -8.39 -14.92 9.48
C THR A 51 -6.92 -15.24 9.77
N PRO A 52 -5.97 -14.30 9.58
CA PRO A 52 -4.58 -14.57 9.88
C PRO A 52 -4.50 -15.10 11.31
N PRO A 53 -3.83 -16.23 11.57
CA PRO A 53 -3.37 -16.46 12.92
C PRO A 53 -2.46 -15.27 13.24
N ALA A 54 -2.91 -14.38 14.13
CA ALA A 54 -1.97 -13.59 14.89
C ALA A 54 -1.05 -14.61 15.54
N GLN A 55 0.17 -14.84 15.02
CA GLN A 55 1.26 -15.62 15.61
C GLN A 55 2.25 -16.06 14.52
N THR A 56 3.32 -15.29 14.35
CA THR A 56 4.62 -15.93 14.51
C THR A 56 4.78 -16.20 16.00
N ALA A 57 4.87 -17.49 16.34
CA ALA A 57 5.04 -17.98 17.69
C ALA A 57 6.24 -17.31 18.39
N ASN A 58 6.06 -17.01 19.68
CA ASN A 58 7.01 -16.48 20.66
C ASN A 58 7.27 -14.96 20.62
N GLY A 59 6.43 -14.18 21.30
CA GLY A 59 6.70 -12.77 21.60
C GLY A 59 5.42 -11.98 21.82
N ALA A 60 5.52 -10.84 22.52
CA ALA A 60 4.41 -9.91 22.72
C ALA A 60 3.68 -9.58 21.40
N ALA A 61 2.39 -9.23 21.49
CA ALA A 61 1.58 -8.87 20.34
C ALA A 61 2.28 -7.78 19.50
N ASP A 62 2.56 -8.07 18.23
CA ASP A 62 3.20 -7.13 17.31
C ASP A 62 2.24 -5.95 17.01
N PRO A 63 2.58 -4.71 17.41
CA PRO A 63 1.74 -3.55 17.16
C PRO A 63 1.60 -3.20 15.67
N ALA A 64 2.48 -3.72 14.80
CA ALA A 64 2.43 -3.51 13.36
C ALA A 64 1.42 -4.43 12.63
N ALA A 65 0.98 -5.51 13.28
CA ALA A 65 0.08 -6.51 12.70
C ALA A 65 -1.19 -5.93 12.00
N PRO A 66 -1.95 -4.98 12.58
CA PRO A 66 -3.12 -4.42 11.91
C PRO A 66 -2.76 -3.60 10.65
N VAL A 67 -1.60 -2.95 10.64
CA VAL A 67 -1.11 -2.22 9.46
C VAL A 67 -0.67 -3.21 8.39
N ASP A 68 0.07 -4.26 8.76
CA ASP A 68 0.51 -5.30 7.83
C ASP A 68 -0.68 -6.02 7.15
N ASP A 69 -1.73 -6.38 7.91
CA ASP A 69 -2.93 -7.01 7.34
C ASP A 69 -3.68 -6.07 6.39
N CYS A 70 -3.84 -4.79 6.78
CA CYS A 70 -4.43 -3.78 5.89
C CYS A 70 -3.66 -3.69 4.57
N VAL A 71 -2.33 -3.54 4.67
CA VAL A 71 -1.43 -3.38 3.53
C VAL A 71 -1.48 -4.63 2.65
N ARG A 72 -1.47 -5.82 3.23
CA ARG A 72 -1.58 -7.09 2.51
C ARG A 72 -2.88 -7.17 1.71
N ARG A 73 -4.02 -6.91 2.34
CA ARG A 73 -5.33 -7.02 1.67
C ARG A 73 -5.48 -6.01 0.53
N TRP A 74 -5.08 -4.76 0.74
CA TRP A 74 -5.13 -3.75 -0.31
C TRP A 74 -4.15 -4.03 -1.44
N ALA A 75 -2.93 -4.47 -1.14
CA ALA A 75 -1.94 -4.83 -2.16
C ALA A 75 -2.46 -5.97 -3.07
N TYR A 76 -3.02 -7.02 -2.50
CA TYR A 76 -3.60 -8.12 -3.27
C TYR A 76 -4.87 -7.72 -4.03
N SER A 77 -5.68 -6.80 -3.49
CA SER A 77 -6.84 -6.26 -4.19
C SER A 77 -6.46 -5.40 -5.40
N LEU A 78 -5.34 -4.68 -5.32
CA LEU A 78 -4.88 -3.77 -6.37
C LEU A 78 -3.82 -4.41 -7.29
N ALA A 79 -3.42 -5.65 -7.04
CA ALA A 79 -2.36 -6.33 -7.77
C ALA A 79 -2.61 -6.40 -9.29
N GLY A 80 -3.89 -6.47 -9.70
CA GLY A 80 -4.29 -6.48 -11.11
C GLY A 80 -4.24 -5.12 -11.83
N ALA A 81 -3.95 -4.02 -11.11
CA ALA A 81 -3.73 -2.71 -11.73
C ALA A 81 -2.51 -2.75 -12.67
N ARG A 82 -2.55 -1.98 -13.75
CA ARG A 82 -1.47 -1.93 -14.76
C ARG A 82 -0.35 -0.97 -14.42
N ASP A 83 -0.52 -0.15 -13.38
CA ASP A 83 0.47 0.82 -12.94
C ASP A 83 1.72 0.13 -12.34
N ASP A 84 2.82 0.88 -12.25
CA ASP A 84 4.04 0.41 -11.61
C ASP A 84 3.78 0.01 -10.15
N ALA A 85 4.52 -1.01 -9.68
CA ALA A 85 4.32 -1.55 -8.34
C ALA A 85 4.49 -0.48 -7.25
N ASP A 86 5.40 0.48 -7.46
CA ASP A 86 5.59 1.63 -6.58
C ASP A 86 4.36 2.54 -6.48
N VAL A 87 3.69 2.80 -7.61
CA VAL A 87 2.47 3.64 -7.66
C VAL A 87 1.31 2.93 -6.95
N VAL A 88 1.18 1.62 -7.16
CA VAL A 88 0.18 0.81 -6.46
C VAL A 88 0.49 0.76 -4.97
N ALA A 89 1.75 0.58 -4.58
CA ALA A 89 2.17 0.56 -3.19
C ALA A 89 1.83 1.87 -2.46
N GLN A 90 2.08 3.03 -3.07
CA GLN A 90 1.67 4.32 -2.48
C GLN A 90 0.16 4.42 -2.29
N SER A 91 -0.62 3.89 -3.24
CA SER A 91 -2.09 3.84 -3.14
C SER A 91 -2.56 2.94 -2.01
N VAL A 92 -1.88 1.80 -1.79
CA VAL A 92 -2.11 0.90 -0.64
C VAL A 92 -1.83 1.62 0.68
N ILE A 93 -0.72 2.36 0.79
CA ILE A 93 -0.41 3.12 2.00
C ILE A 93 -1.46 4.20 2.27
N ALA A 94 -1.91 4.91 1.23
CA ALA A 94 -2.97 5.89 1.35
C ALA A 94 -4.28 5.26 1.86
N ALA A 95 -4.64 4.08 1.35
CA ALA A 95 -5.82 3.35 1.82
C ALA A 95 -5.70 2.89 3.28
N CYS A 96 -4.48 2.57 3.75
CA CYS A 96 -4.19 2.14 5.11
C CYS A 96 -3.85 3.28 6.08
N ALA A 97 -4.03 4.55 5.68
CA ALA A 97 -3.76 5.70 6.52
C ALA A 97 -4.43 5.64 7.92
N PRO A 98 -5.68 5.17 8.09
CA PRO A 98 -6.30 5.07 9.41
C PRO A 98 -5.64 4.04 10.33
N ALA A 99 -5.15 2.92 9.78
CA ALA A 99 -4.41 1.92 10.56
C ALA A 99 -3.03 2.45 10.98
N LEU A 100 -2.34 3.11 10.04
CA LEU A 100 -1.04 3.74 10.30
C LEU A 100 -1.13 4.86 11.34
N ALA A 101 -2.18 5.68 11.30
CA ALA A 101 -2.42 6.73 12.28
C ALA A 101 -2.60 6.18 13.70
N ARG A 102 -3.37 5.08 13.85
CA ARG A 102 -3.54 4.38 15.14
C ARG A 102 -2.22 3.83 15.65
N TRP A 103 -1.42 3.20 14.78
CA TRP A 103 -0.10 2.69 15.16
C TRP A 103 0.83 3.81 15.64
N ASN A 104 0.86 4.95 14.93
CA ASN A 104 1.64 6.12 15.33
C ASN A 104 1.23 6.67 16.70
N GLN A 105 -0.07 6.76 16.98
CA GLN A 105 -0.59 7.22 18.27
C GLN A 105 -0.17 6.29 19.43
N ASN A 106 -0.21 4.98 19.21
CA ASN A 106 0.19 4.00 20.22
C ASN A 106 1.68 4.14 20.58
N SER A 107 2.55 4.25 19.57
CA SER A 107 3.99 4.35 19.80
C SER A 107 4.41 5.64 20.51
N LEU A 108 3.73 6.75 20.23
CA LEU A 108 3.95 8.00 20.96
C LEU A 108 3.48 7.90 22.42
N GLY A 109 2.36 7.20 22.68
CA GLY A 109 1.89 6.94 24.03
C GLY A 109 2.84 6.05 24.85
N GLN A 110 3.48 5.06 24.23
CA GLN A 110 4.48 4.22 24.89
C GLN A 110 5.79 4.95 25.19
N ALA A 111 6.26 5.83 24.29
CA ALA A 111 7.49 6.60 24.52
C ALA A 111 7.42 7.42 25.82
N GLY A 112 6.29 8.09 26.08
CA GLY A 112 6.11 8.87 27.31
C GLY A 112 6.09 8.06 28.61
N THR A 113 5.76 6.76 28.55
CA THR A 113 5.78 5.88 29.73
C THR A 113 7.17 5.34 30.05
N ALA A 114 8.05 5.20 29.05
CA ALA A 114 9.42 4.76 29.26
C ALA A 114 10.28 5.82 29.99
N ASP A 115 10.06 7.10 29.66
CA ASP A 115 10.75 8.23 30.29
C ASP A 115 10.35 8.43 31.76
N ALA A 116 9.10 8.11 32.12
CA ALA A 116 8.61 8.19 33.50
C ALA A 116 9.16 7.06 34.41
N ALA A 117 9.66 5.97 33.83
CA ALA A 117 10.23 4.83 34.55
C ALA A 117 11.75 4.95 34.78
N ALA A 118 12.43 5.88 34.09
CA ALA A 118 13.83 6.20 34.34
C ALA A 118 13.92 7.09 35.60
N GLY A 119 14.38 6.50 36.71
CA GLY A 119 14.49 7.17 38.00
C GLY A 119 15.45 8.38 38.04
N PRO A 120 15.46 9.15 39.14
CA PRO A 120 16.11 10.46 39.24
C PRO A 120 17.65 10.48 39.23
N ASP A 121 18.33 9.32 39.31
CA ASP A 121 19.79 9.25 39.33
C ASP A 121 20.35 9.16 37.89
N GLY A 122 20.21 10.28 37.16
CA GLY A 122 20.56 10.42 35.75
C GLY A 122 22.07 10.42 35.48
N GLY A 123 22.55 9.38 34.81
CA GLY A 123 23.82 9.42 34.08
C GLY A 123 23.71 10.33 32.86
N ALA A 124 24.73 11.16 32.63
CA ALA A 124 24.83 12.16 31.57
C ALA A 124 24.92 11.58 30.14
N GLY A 125 23.91 10.82 29.72
CA GLY A 125 23.62 10.60 28.32
C GLY A 125 22.98 11.87 27.76
N GLN A 126 23.41 12.31 26.58
CA GLN A 126 22.79 13.41 25.85
C GLN A 126 21.27 13.27 25.83
N PRO A 127 20.50 14.37 25.75
CA PRO A 127 19.07 14.31 25.52
C PRO A 127 18.83 13.68 24.15
N GLN A 128 18.77 12.34 24.08
CA GLN A 128 18.09 11.63 23.01
C GLN A 128 16.69 12.20 23.04
N ALA A 129 16.30 12.97 22.02
CA ALA A 129 14.94 13.50 21.99
C ALA A 129 14.01 12.28 22.04
N ALA A 130 13.23 12.21 23.12
CA ALA A 130 12.40 11.06 23.48
C ALA A 130 11.79 10.41 22.24
N GLY A 131 12.20 9.17 21.95
CA GLY A 131 11.69 8.38 20.84
C GLY A 131 12.58 8.25 19.61
N GLN A 132 13.76 8.85 19.52
CA GLN A 132 14.67 8.59 18.38
C GLN A 132 15.34 7.21 18.51
N GLY A 133 14.99 6.27 17.64
CA GLY A 133 15.66 4.98 17.51
C GLY A 133 16.85 5.07 16.56
N VAL A 134 17.91 4.31 16.82
CA VAL A 134 19.01 4.16 15.85
C VAL A 134 18.58 3.12 14.82
N SER A 135 18.63 3.49 13.54
CA SER A 135 18.41 2.54 12.45
C SER A 135 19.49 1.45 12.49
N LEU A 136 19.08 0.19 12.58
CA LEU A 136 20.02 -0.94 12.64
C LEU A 136 20.80 -1.15 11.33
N THR A 137 20.29 -0.66 10.20
CA THR A 137 20.92 -0.83 8.88
C THR A 137 21.81 0.33 8.49
N THR A 138 21.49 1.56 8.91
CA THR A 138 22.23 2.77 8.50
C THR A 138 23.04 3.40 9.63
N GLY A 139 22.74 3.07 10.89
CA GLY A 139 23.35 3.72 12.05
C GLY A 139 22.87 5.15 12.30
N GLU A 140 22.01 5.70 11.43
CA GLU A 140 21.46 7.04 11.59
C GLU A 140 20.27 7.05 12.56
N SER A 141 20.08 8.17 13.26
CA SER A 141 18.89 8.37 14.09
C SER A 141 17.65 8.48 13.21
N THR A 142 16.67 7.60 13.40
CA THR A 142 15.36 7.67 12.74
C THR A 142 14.27 7.95 13.76
N SER A 143 13.27 8.74 13.37
CA SER A 143 12.06 8.84 14.18
C SER A 143 11.23 7.54 14.05
N PRO A 144 10.42 7.17 15.05
CA PRO A 144 9.56 5.99 14.98
C PRO A 144 8.53 6.11 13.86
N LEU A 145 8.01 7.33 13.66
CA LEU A 145 7.04 7.61 12.60
C LEU A 145 7.67 7.38 11.21
N ALA A 146 8.92 7.79 11.00
CA ALA A 146 9.63 7.52 9.77
C ALA A 146 9.86 6.02 9.55
N ALA A 147 10.16 5.27 10.63
CA ALA A 147 10.31 3.81 10.58
C ALA A 147 8.99 3.09 10.25
N HIS A 148 7.86 3.57 10.76
CA HIS A 148 6.55 3.01 10.43
C HIS A 148 6.17 3.23 8.97
N ALA A 149 6.45 4.42 8.43
CA ALA A 149 6.18 4.74 7.04
C ALA A 149 7.04 3.88 6.09
N SER A 150 8.33 3.70 6.40
CA SER A 150 9.21 2.84 5.60
C SER A 150 8.82 1.37 5.70
N PHE A 151 8.45 0.89 6.88
CA PHE A 151 7.91 -0.46 7.06
C PHE A 151 6.69 -0.69 6.18
N ALA A 152 5.68 0.17 6.28
CA ALA A 152 4.45 0.01 5.52
C ALA A 152 4.73 0.02 4.00
N GLN A 153 5.54 0.97 3.53
CA GLN A 153 5.92 1.08 2.11
C GLN A 153 6.61 -0.19 1.60
N GLN A 154 7.58 -0.74 2.34
CA GLN A 154 8.30 -1.95 1.95
C GLN A 154 7.36 -3.16 1.89
N ARG A 155 6.44 -3.29 2.85
CA ARG A 155 5.44 -4.38 2.87
C ARG A 155 4.44 -4.24 1.72
N ALA A 156 3.99 -3.03 1.41
CA ALA A 156 3.09 -2.77 0.29
C ALA A 156 3.73 -3.20 -1.03
N LEU A 157 4.97 -2.78 -1.28
CA LEU A 157 5.70 -3.15 -2.49
C LEU A 157 5.92 -4.66 -2.59
N LEU A 158 6.34 -5.30 -1.49
CA LEU A 158 6.51 -6.75 -1.43
C LEU A 158 5.23 -7.49 -1.81
N TYR A 159 4.10 -7.17 -1.17
CA TYR A 159 2.84 -7.86 -1.43
C TYR A 159 2.29 -7.62 -2.82
N VAL A 160 2.46 -6.42 -3.40
CA VAL A 160 2.06 -6.17 -4.79
C VAL A 160 2.87 -7.06 -5.73
N ILE A 161 4.18 -7.18 -5.51
CA ILE A 161 5.05 -8.04 -6.31
C ILE A 161 4.68 -9.51 -6.14
N GLU A 162 4.50 -9.98 -4.91
CA GLU A 162 4.09 -11.36 -4.62
C GLU A 162 2.75 -11.70 -5.30
N ALA A 163 1.75 -10.83 -5.15
CA ALA A 163 0.43 -11.03 -5.73
C ALA A 163 0.47 -11.08 -7.26
N ARG A 164 1.28 -10.21 -7.89
CA ARG A 164 1.48 -10.20 -9.36
C ARG A 164 2.25 -11.42 -9.84
N ALA A 165 3.33 -11.78 -9.14
CA ALA A 165 4.17 -12.92 -9.48
C ALA A 165 3.42 -14.24 -9.33
N GLY A 166 2.61 -14.38 -8.27
CA GLY A 166 1.79 -15.56 -8.02
C GLY A 166 0.46 -15.59 -8.76
N GLN A 167 0.08 -14.48 -9.45
CA GLN A 167 -1.26 -14.28 -10.01
C GLN A 167 -2.37 -14.60 -9.00
N CYS A 168 -2.20 -14.11 -7.77
CA CYS A 168 -3.04 -14.48 -6.66
C CYS A 168 -4.45 -13.88 -6.79
N ALA A 169 -5.45 -14.62 -6.31
CA ALA A 169 -6.81 -14.12 -6.25
C ALA A 169 -6.92 -12.94 -5.27
N PRO A 170 -7.70 -11.90 -5.60
CA PRO A 170 -7.92 -10.80 -4.67
C PRO A 170 -8.69 -11.27 -3.43
N PRO A 171 -8.53 -10.58 -2.28
CA PRO A 171 -9.32 -10.86 -1.09
C PRO A 171 -10.81 -10.59 -1.32
N PRO A 172 -11.70 -11.16 -0.50
CA PRO A 172 -13.12 -10.80 -0.53
C PRO A 172 -13.31 -9.31 -0.21
N THR A 173 -14.16 -8.64 -0.98
CA THR A 173 -14.46 -7.22 -0.83
C THR A 173 -15.92 -6.98 -0.43
N ALA A 174 -16.15 -5.99 0.44
CA ALA A 174 -17.48 -5.45 0.74
C ALA A 174 -17.48 -3.95 0.38
N ASN A 175 -18.46 -3.51 -0.41
CA ASN A 175 -18.58 -2.11 -0.86
C ASN A 175 -17.30 -1.54 -1.51
N GLY A 176 -16.55 -2.37 -2.25
CA GLY A 176 -15.31 -1.96 -2.92
C GLY A 176 -14.08 -1.87 -2.02
N VAL A 177 -14.18 -2.29 -0.76
CA VAL A 177 -13.06 -2.32 0.20
C VAL A 177 -12.80 -3.78 0.61
N PRO A 178 -11.53 -4.24 0.70
CA PRO A 178 -11.22 -5.56 1.22
C PRO A 178 -11.75 -5.74 2.65
N VAL A 179 -12.39 -6.88 2.94
CA VAL A 179 -12.90 -7.16 4.28
C VAL A 179 -11.72 -7.23 5.25
N GLY A 180 -11.83 -6.59 6.42
CA GLY A 180 -10.82 -6.63 7.48
C GLY A 180 -9.83 -5.46 7.51
N THR A 181 -9.96 -4.46 6.62
CA THR A 181 -9.02 -3.32 6.55
C THR A 181 -9.47 -2.04 7.28
N ASN A 182 -10.63 -2.06 7.96
CA ASN A 182 -11.16 -0.92 8.72
C ASN A 182 -10.81 -1.02 10.21
#